data_AF-A0A1D6M783-F1
#
_entry.id   AF-A0A1D6M783-F1
#
_cell.length_a   1.000
_cell.length_b   1.000
_cell.length_c   1.000
_cell.angle_alpha   90.00
_cell.angle_beta   90.00
_cell.angle_gamma   90.00
#
_symmetry.space_group_name_H-M   'P 1'
#
loop_
_entity.id
_entity.type
_entity.pdbx_description
1 polymer ?
#
loop_
_entity_poly.entity_id
_entity_poly.type
_entity_poly.pdbx_seq_one_letter_code
_entity_poly.pdbx_strand_id
1 'polypeptide(L)'
;MSESALTIRRLSGGGAGGGNAGESAGADGPWEEGGGNAARVRGVNAGIMDETVLQLVFRALNWDPQTLCAVARVSRRLRAVAERVLWRELCASRAPRMVAALTGGAAASAPAAGRIGGGWPALAKLLLFCCGAAGAGVRGHFVPVSRFSKTSGRSFLSRRCAGDLLYVSDPCEHAVAGANDDVGAYRGVFRGFMRSRTRACLVGHRTALEPRVRCPYCGARVWSMTAAGLAPRSASRRLGAHEDRLEYFVCVSGHLHGSCWLARLSDSEGGGPGGASDDDDDASAAASEEDDASL
;
A
#
# COMPACT_ATOMS: atom_id res chain seq x y z
N MET A 1 -22.34 -24.27 -0.64
CA MET A 1 -23.78 -24.22 -0.92
C MET A 1 -24.25 -22.79 -0.67
N SER A 2 -24.96 -22.20 -1.64
CA SER A 2 -25.27 -20.75 -1.88
C SER A 2 -24.05 -19.90 -2.26
N GLU A 3 -23.75 -19.64 -3.53
CA GLU A 3 -24.43 -18.78 -4.54
C GLU A 3 -24.71 -17.35 -4.05
N SER A 4 -23.96 -16.39 -4.62
CA SER A 4 -24.48 -15.10 -5.10
C SER A 4 -23.36 -14.38 -5.86
N ALA A 5 -23.27 -14.69 -7.15
CA ALA A 5 -22.59 -13.85 -8.12
C ALA A 5 -23.55 -12.73 -8.53
N LEU A 6 -23.17 -11.46 -8.35
CA LEU A 6 -23.86 -10.34 -8.99
C LEU A 6 -22.85 -9.37 -9.62
N THR A 7 -22.88 -9.44 -10.94
CA THR A 7 -22.28 -8.58 -11.97
C THR A 7 -22.77 -7.14 -11.84
N ILE A 8 -21.87 -6.14 -11.81
CA ILE A 8 -22.24 -4.74 -12.11
C ILE A 8 -21.26 -4.12 -13.11
N ARG A 9 -21.87 -3.50 -14.12
CA ARG A 9 -21.33 -2.95 -15.36
C ARG A 9 -20.38 -1.77 -15.17
N ARG A 10 -19.40 -1.69 -16.08
CA ARG A 10 -18.54 -0.54 -16.37
C ARG A 10 -19.37 0.68 -16.82
N LEU A 11 -19.06 1.85 -16.27
CA LEU A 11 -19.33 3.14 -16.91
C LEU A 11 -17.99 3.82 -17.17
N SER A 12 -17.60 3.82 -18.45
CA SER A 12 -16.52 4.62 -19.01
C SER A 12 -17.11 5.97 -19.41
N GLY A 13 -16.55 7.07 -18.93
CA GLY A 13 -16.91 8.42 -19.37
C GLY A 13 -15.68 9.32 -19.25
N GLY A 14 -15.05 9.59 -20.38
CA GLY A 14 -14.00 10.60 -20.52
C GLY A 14 -14.60 11.99 -20.70
N GLY A 15 -13.86 13.02 -20.29
CA GLY A 15 -14.19 14.41 -20.54
C GLY A 15 -13.10 15.32 -19.98
N ALA A 16 -12.32 15.92 -20.86
CA ALA A 16 -11.30 16.92 -20.56
C ALA A 16 -11.84 18.34 -20.83
N GLY A 17 -11.20 19.34 -20.21
CA GLY A 17 -11.46 20.78 -20.36
C GLY A 17 -12.00 21.36 -19.05
N GLY A 18 -11.49 22.44 -18.45
CA GLY A 18 -10.58 23.51 -18.88
C GLY A 18 -11.12 24.82 -18.26
N GLY A 19 -10.24 25.71 -17.77
CA GLY A 19 -10.58 27.13 -17.58
C GLY A 19 -10.63 27.67 -16.14
N ASN A 20 -9.72 28.62 -15.87
CA ASN A 20 -9.58 29.47 -14.67
C ASN A 20 -10.58 30.64 -14.64
N ALA A 21 -10.88 31.14 -13.44
CA ALA A 21 -11.02 32.56 -13.04
C ALA A 21 -11.25 32.55 -11.50
N GLY A 22 -10.66 33.39 -10.64
CA GLY A 22 -10.32 34.80 -10.75
C GLY A 22 -11.08 35.55 -9.65
N GLU A 23 -10.36 36.23 -8.76
CA GLU A 23 -10.82 36.94 -7.56
C GLU A 23 -12.02 37.89 -7.72
N SER A 24 -12.80 38.06 -6.65
CA SER A 24 -13.24 39.40 -6.21
C SER A 24 -13.61 39.38 -4.72
N ALA A 25 -13.06 40.35 -4.01
CA ALA A 25 -13.38 40.73 -2.64
C ALA A 25 -14.32 41.94 -2.64
N GLY A 26 -15.10 42.08 -1.57
CA GLY A 26 -15.72 43.34 -1.16
C GLY A 26 -17.24 43.39 -1.29
N ALA A 27 -17.93 43.43 -0.16
CA ALA A 27 -18.85 44.52 0.20
C ALA A 27 -19.61 44.16 1.49
N ASP A 28 -19.38 44.99 2.51
CA ASP A 28 -20.10 45.02 3.78
C ASP A 28 -21.59 45.34 3.62
N GLY A 29 -22.41 44.72 4.48
CA GLY A 29 -23.81 45.06 4.69
C GLY A 29 -24.30 44.42 5.99
N PRO A 30 -24.72 45.20 7.01
CA PRO A 30 -25.19 44.67 8.28
C PRO A 30 -26.69 44.33 8.18
N TRP A 31 -27.04 43.07 8.42
CA TRP A 31 -28.43 42.65 8.58
C TRP A 31 -28.69 42.42 10.07
N GLU A 32 -29.50 43.30 10.63
CA GLU A 32 -30.15 43.15 11.92
C GLU A 32 -31.10 41.94 11.95
N GLU A 33 -31.24 41.40 13.16
CA GLU A 33 -32.41 40.68 13.71
C GLU A 33 -33.14 39.65 12.84
N GLY A 34 -32.78 38.39 13.08
CA GLY A 34 -33.56 37.21 12.67
C GLY A 34 -33.29 36.04 13.61
N GLY A 35 -33.72 36.16 14.87
CA GLY A 35 -33.72 35.07 15.83
C GLY A 35 -34.52 33.87 15.34
N GLY A 36 -33.98 32.66 15.52
CA GLY A 36 -34.78 31.43 15.46
C GLY A 36 -34.53 30.50 14.27
N ASN A 37 -33.29 30.15 13.92
CA ASN A 37 -33.06 28.86 13.24
C ASN A 37 -31.64 28.24 13.31
N ALA A 38 -30.63 28.96 13.80
CA ALA A 38 -29.26 28.44 13.85
C ALA A 38 -29.07 27.27 14.85
N ALA A 39 -29.94 27.14 15.86
CA ALA A 39 -29.88 26.05 16.82
C ALA A 39 -30.48 24.73 16.30
N ARG A 40 -31.46 24.78 15.39
CA ARG A 40 -32.13 23.56 14.87
C ARG A 40 -31.30 22.77 13.87
N VAL A 41 -30.37 23.41 13.15
CA VAL A 41 -29.44 22.71 12.25
C VAL A 41 -28.33 21.98 13.03
N ARG A 42 -28.12 22.31 14.31
CA ARG A 42 -27.03 21.74 15.12
C ARG A 42 -27.27 20.29 15.59
N GLY A 43 -28.51 19.78 15.51
CA GLY A 43 -28.89 18.46 16.02
C GLY A 43 -29.23 17.37 14.98
N VAL A 44 -29.52 17.73 13.72
CA VAL A 44 -30.16 16.79 12.77
C VAL A 44 -29.25 15.63 12.33
N ASN A 45 -27.93 15.79 12.44
CA ASN A 45 -26.95 14.75 12.05
C ASN A 45 -26.11 14.21 13.21
N ALA A 46 -26.47 14.51 14.46
CA ALA A 46 -25.71 13.99 15.60
C ALA A 46 -25.85 12.46 15.71
N GLY A 47 -27.04 11.91 15.42
CA GLY A 47 -27.31 10.47 15.56
C GLY A 47 -26.67 9.58 14.50
N ILE A 48 -26.62 10.02 13.23
CA ILE A 48 -26.05 9.21 12.14
C ILE A 48 -24.51 9.08 12.21
N MET A 49 -23.88 9.84 13.10
CA MET A 49 -22.44 9.86 13.29
C MET A 49 -21.95 8.99 14.44
N ASP A 50 -22.83 8.19 15.05
CA ASP A 50 -22.40 7.16 15.98
C ASP A 50 -21.48 6.15 15.27
N GLU A 51 -20.24 6.05 15.74
CA GLU A 51 -19.22 5.22 15.11
C GLU A 51 -19.56 3.73 15.16
N THR A 52 -20.28 3.29 16.19
CA THR A 52 -20.71 1.91 16.36
C THR A 52 -21.82 1.57 15.36
N VAL A 53 -22.80 2.46 15.19
CA VAL A 53 -23.86 2.32 14.18
C VAL A 53 -23.25 2.27 12.78
N LEU A 54 -22.32 3.17 12.46
CA LEU A 54 -21.65 3.18 11.15
C LEU A 54 -20.85 1.89 10.91
N GLN A 55 -20.14 1.37 11.93
CA GLN A 55 -19.47 0.09 11.83
C GLN A 55 -20.44 -1.07 11.55
N LEU A 56 -21.60 -1.10 12.21
CA LEU A 56 -22.63 -2.11 11.97
C LEU A 56 -23.20 -2.02 10.54
N VAL A 57 -23.46 -0.81 10.04
CA VAL A 57 -23.89 -0.58 8.66
C VAL A 57 -22.86 -1.10 7.67
N PHE A 58 -21.58 -0.74 7.84
CA PHE A 58 -20.53 -1.23 6.94
C PHE A 58 -20.27 -2.72 7.06
N ARG A 59 -20.47 -3.31 8.25
CA ARG A 59 -20.44 -4.76 8.43
C ARG A 59 -21.56 -5.45 7.64
N ALA A 60 -22.77 -4.90 7.65
CA ALA A 60 -23.89 -5.41 6.85
C ALA A 60 -23.64 -5.26 5.34
N LEU A 61 -22.90 -4.24 4.92
CA LEU A 61 -22.45 -4.02 3.54
C LEU A 61 -21.17 -4.80 3.18
N ASN A 62 -20.77 -5.79 3.99
CA ASN A 62 -19.56 -6.61 3.82
C ASN A 62 -18.27 -5.79 3.61
N TRP A 63 -18.18 -4.63 4.25
CA TRP A 63 -17.07 -3.68 4.10
C TRP A 63 -16.74 -3.42 2.63
N ASP A 64 -17.76 -3.12 1.81
CA ASP A 64 -17.55 -2.71 0.42
C ASP A 64 -16.80 -1.37 0.34
N PRO A 65 -15.59 -1.34 -0.24
CA PRO A 65 -14.79 -0.14 -0.31
C PRO A 65 -15.36 0.93 -1.24
N GLN A 66 -16.15 0.55 -2.26
CA GLN A 66 -16.78 1.55 -3.14
C GLN A 66 -17.82 2.36 -2.36
N THR A 67 -18.62 1.69 -1.54
CA THR A 67 -19.58 2.33 -0.65
C THR A 67 -18.88 3.20 0.39
N LEU A 68 -17.78 2.74 0.99
CA LEU A 68 -17.02 3.55 1.96
C LEU A 68 -16.43 4.80 1.30
N CYS A 69 -15.90 4.66 0.08
CA CYS A 69 -15.47 5.77 -0.76
C CYS A 69 -16.59 6.77 -1.07
N ALA A 70 -17.82 6.29 -1.32
CA ALA A 70 -18.96 7.15 -1.58
C ALA A 70 -19.37 7.92 -0.31
N VAL A 71 -19.52 7.22 0.83
CA VAL A 71 -19.89 7.80 2.13
C VAL A 71 -18.89 8.85 2.59
N ALA A 72 -17.58 8.59 2.46
CA ALA A 72 -16.54 9.55 2.83
C ALA A 72 -16.52 10.83 1.96
N ARG A 73 -17.23 10.85 0.83
CA ARG A 73 -17.40 12.04 -0.02
C ARG A 73 -18.65 12.85 0.28
N VAL A 74 -19.63 12.28 1.00
CA VAL A 74 -20.91 12.95 1.29
C VAL A 74 -20.74 14.17 2.20
N SER A 75 -19.88 14.09 3.22
CA SER A 75 -19.61 15.24 4.11
C SER A 75 -18.22 15.20 4.73
N ARG A 76 -17.72 16.38 5.15
CA ARG A 76 -16.45 16.49 5.92
C ARG A 76 -16.49 15.67 7.21
N ARG A 77 -17.67 15.59 7.84
CA ARG A 77 -17.90 14.84 9.07
C ARG A 77 -17.78 13.33 8.86
N LEU A 78 -18.42 12.80 7.81
CA LEU A 78 -18.31 11.38 7.43
C LEU A 78 -16.89 11.02 6.99
N ARG A 79 -16.20 11.91 6.28
CA ARG A 79 -14.79 11.75 5.94
C ARG A 79 -13.92 11.58 7.19
N ALA A 80 -14.10 12.45 8.19
CA ALA A 80 -13.33 12.39 9.43
C ALA A 80 -13.57 11.08 10.20
N VAL A 81 -14.81 10.58 10.24
CA VAL A 81 -15.13 9.27 10.84
C VAL A 81 -14.50 8.12 10.03
N ALA A 82 -14.53 8.20 8.71
CA ALA A 82 -13.91 7.20 7.84
C ALA A 82 -12.39 7.10 8.09
N GLU A 83 -11.70 8.24 8.11
CA GLU A 83 -10.26 8.36 8.37
C GLU A 83 -9.86 7.86 9.77
N ARG A 84 -10.71 8.08 10.78
CA ARG A 84 -10.45 7.66 12.16
C ARG A 84 -10.75 6.18 12.42
N VAL A 85 -11.84 5.65 11.85
CA VAL A 85 -12.39 4.34 12.25
C VAL A 85 -12.63 3.43 11.05
N LEU A 86 -13.41 3.85 10.06
CA LEU A 86 -13.96 2.91 9.08
C LEU A 86 -12.90 2.27 8.18
N TRP A 87 -11.85 3.01 7.80
CA TRP A 87 -10.74 2.42 7.04
C TRP A 87 -9.97 1.37 7.83
N ARG A 88 -9.84 1.54 9.16
CA ARG A 88 -9.22 0.55 10.03
C ARG A 88 -10.03 -0.74 10.05
N GLU A 89 -11.33 -0.61 10.29
CA GLU A 89 -12.22 -1.76 10.37
C GLU A 89 -12.34 -2.49 9.02
N LEU A 90 -12.34 -1.75 7.90
CA LEU A 90 -12.23 -2.34 6.57
C LEU A 90 -10.95 -3.16 6.42
N CYS A 91 -9.79 -2.60 6.81
CA CYS A 91 -8.52 -3.32 6.72
C CYS A 91 -8.53 -4.58 7.59
N ALA A 92 -9.04 -4.48 8.82
CA ALA A 92 -9.15 -5.60 9.75
C ALA A 92 -10.09 -6.71 9.22
N SER A 93 -11.18 -6.33 8.55
CA SER A 93 -12.09 -7.28 7.88
C SER A 93 -11.41 -7.99 6.70
N ARG A 94 -10.65 -7.27 5.87
CA ARG A 94 -10.03 -7.82 4.66
C ARG A 94 -8.77 -8.65 4.92
N ALA A 95 -7.97 -8.29 5.92
CA ALA A 95 -6.67 -8.91 6.18
C ALA A 95 -6.37 -9.04 7.68
N PRO A 96 -7.20 -9.73 8.48
CA PRO A 96 -7.16 -9.69 9.95
C PRO A 96 -5.79 -10.07 10.52
N ARG A 97 -5.19 -11.16 10.02
CA ARG A 97 -3.87 -11.63 10.49
C ARG A 97 -2.74 -10.66 10.15
N MET A 98 -2.81 -10.03 8.97
CA MET A 98 -1.81 -9.05 8.56
C MET A 98 -1.95 -7.78 9.39
N VAL A 99 -3.16 -7.25 9.53
CA VAL A 99 -3.43 -6.07 10.35
C VAL A 99 -2.98 -6.31 11.78
N ALA A 100 -3.35 -7.43 12.41
CA ALA A 100 -2.91 -7.79 13.75
C ALA A 100 -1.37 -7.87 13.86
N ALA A 101 -0.67 -8.37 12.84
CA ALA A 101 0.80 -8.41 12.84
C ALA A 101 1.45 -7.04 12.61
N LEU A 102 0.80 -6.14 11.87
CA LEU A 102 1.27 -4.78 11.63
C LEU A 102 1.03 -3.86 12.83
N THR A 103 -0.06 -4.08 13.58
CA THR A 103 -0.42 -3.28 14.76
C THR A 103 0.08 -3.88 16.07
N GLY A 104 0.17 -5.21 16.17
CA GLY A 104 0.54 -5.95 17.36
C GLY A 104 2.04 -6.22 17.46
N GLY A 105 2.65 -5.83 18.57
CA GLY A 105 4.02 -6.16 18.95
C GLY A 105 5.04 -5.06 18.64
N ALA A 106 5.22 -4.18 19.62
CA ALA A 106 6.54 -3.96 20.20
C ALA A 106 6.53 -4.70 21.55
N ALA A 107 7.67 -5.21 22.01
CA ALA A 107 7.85 -5.67 23.38
C ALA A 107 7.25 -4.65 24.37
N ALA A 108 6.84 -5.13 25.54
CA ALA A 108 6.02 -4.50 26.59
C ALA A 108 6.54 -3.18 27.21
N SER A 109 7.30 -2.35 26.49
CA SER A 109 7.97 -1.16 27.02
C SER A 109 8.01 0.07 26.09
N ALA A 110 7.19 0.15 25.03
CA ALA A 110 7.21 1.34 24.15
C ALA A 110 5.82 1.87 23.74
N PRO A 111 5.49 3.16 24.02
CA PRO A 111 4.19 3.78 23.71
C PRO A 111 4.03 4.19 22.23
N ALA A 112 4.42 3.32 21.29
CA ALA A 112 4.20 3.53 19.86
C ALA A 112 3.57 2.31 19.15
N ALA A 113 3.00 1.37 19.91
CA ALA A 113 2.22 0.27 19.37
C ALA A 113 0.99 0.82 18.61
N GLY A 114 0.89 0.55 17.30
CA GLY A 114 -0.36 0.69 16.55
C GLY A 114 -0.43 1.73 15.42
N ARG A 115 0.62 2.53 15.15
CA ARG A 115 0.60 3.44 13.98
C ARG A 115 1.15 2.76 12.72
N ILE A 116 0.24 2.44 11.81
CA ILE A 116 0.56 1.96 10.46
C ILE A 116 1.14 3.11 9.65
N GLY A 117 2.31 2.89 9.02
CA GLY A 117 2.95 3.92 8.22
C GLY A 117 2.02 4.43 7.12
N GLY A 118 1.86 5.75 7.01
CA GLY A 118 0.95 6.38 6.05
C GLY A 118 -0.55 6.28 6.41
N GLY A 119 -0.90 5.62 7.51
CA GLY A 119 -2.27 5.56 8.05
C GLY A 119 -3.17 4.51 7.38
N TRP A 120 -4.36 4.34 7.96
CA TRP A 120 -5.36 3.38 7.51
C TRP A 120 -5.85 3.56 6.07
N PRO A 121 -6.07 4.80 5.55
CA PRO A 121 -6.45 4.98 4.15
C PRO A 121 -5.40 4.46 3.18
N ALA A 122 -4.10 4.64 3.49
CA ALA A 122 -3.02 4.14 2.64
C ALA A 122 -2.96 2.62 2.63
N LEU A 123 -3.12 1.98 3.81
CA LEU A 123 -3.20 0.53 3.88
C LEU A 123 -4.44 -0.01 3.14
N ALA A 124 -5.60 0.64 3.28
CA ALA A 124 -6.80 0.25 2.55
C ALA A 124 -6.58 0.35 1.03
N LYS A 125 -5.99 1.45 0.55
CA LYS A 125 -5.63 1.61 -0.86
C LYS A 125 -4.66 0.51 -1.31
N LEU A 126 -3.65 0.20 -0.51
CA LEU A 126 -2.70 -0.88 -0.78
C LEU A 126 -3.37 -2.26 -0.86
N LEU A 127 -4.35 -2.54 -0.01
CA LEU A 127 -5.11 -3.80 -0.04
C LEU A 127 -5.99 -3.94 -1.29
N LEU A 128 -6.46 -2.82 -1.86
CA LEU A 128 -7.58 -2.79 -2.79
C LEU A 128 -7.27 -2.17 -4.16
N PHE A 129 -6.05 -1.66 -4.36
CA PHE A 129 -5.68 -0.97 -5.58
C PHE A 129 -4.33 -1.46 -6.07
N CYS A 130 -4.31 -1.93 -7.31
CA CYS A 130 -3.08 -2.12 -8.06
C CYS A 130 -2.69 -0.79 -8.68
N CYS A 131 -1.44 -0.34 -8.52
CA CYS A 131 -0.96 0.89 -9.14
C CYS A 131 -0.72 0.77 -10.66
N GLY A 132 -0.75 -0.44 -11.21
CA GLY A 132 -0.32 -0.72 -12.57
C GLY A 132 1.20 -0.56 -12.71
N ALA A 133 1.64 -0.33 -13.95
CA ALA A 133 3.04 -0.15 -14.29
C ALA A 133 3.17 1.02 -15.27
N ALA A 134 3.53 2.20 -14.74
CA ALA A 134 3.58 3.43 -15.52
C ALA A 134 4.57 3.34 -16.70
N GLY A 135 5.71 2.68 -16.51
CA GLY A 135 6.72 2.46 -17.56
C GLY A 135 6.21 1.64 -18.75
N ALA A 136 5.21 0.79 -18.54
CA ALA A 136 4.57 -0.01 -19.59
C ALA A 136 3.21 0.55 -20.06
N GLY A 137 2.84 1.77 -19.62
CA GLY A 137 1.56 2.39 -19.95
C GLY A 137 0.33 1.74 -19.29
N VAL A 138 0.53 0.84 -18.33
CA VAL A 138 -0.53 0.10 -17.65
C VAL A 138 -1.12 0.97 -16.52
N ARG A 139 -2.42 1.26 -16.62
CA ARG A 139 -3.16 2.01 -15.58
C ARG A 139 -3.49 1.12 -14.37
N GLY A 140 -3.52 1.74 -13.19
CA GLY A 140 -4.00 1.08 -11.98
C GLY A 140 -5.49 0.75 -12.02
N HIS A 141 -5.89 -0.25 -11.23
CA HIS A 141 -7.26 -0.73 -11.14
C HIS A 141 -7.60 -1.21 -9.73
N PHE A 142 -8.90 -1.34 -9.46
CA PHE A 142 -9.39 -1.87 -8.19
C PHE A 142 -9.25 -3.40 -8.16
N VAL A 143 -8.67 -3.93 -7.09
CA VAL A 143 -8.45 -5.35 -6.86
C VAL A 143 -9.37 -5.80 -5.73
N PRO A 144 -10.45 -6.55 -6.02
CA PRO A 144 -11.43 -6.92 -5.00
C PRO A 144 -10.86 -7.89 -3.95
N VAL A 145 -9.90 -8.73 -4.34
CA VAL A 145 -9.25 -9.71 -3.48
C VAL A 145 -7.75 -9.70 -3.73
N SER A 146 -6.99 -9.48 -2.66
CA SER A 146 -5.53 -9.47 -2.71
C SER A 146 -4.98 -10.38 -1.62
N ARG A 147 -4.09 -11.30 -1.97
CA ARG A 147 -3.38 -12.13 -1.00
C ARG A 147 -2.04 -11.49 -0.71
N PHE A 148 -1.75 -11.25 0.57
CA PHE A 148 -0.47 -10.76 1.04
C PHE A 148 0.22 -11.84 1.85
N SER A 149 1.49 -12.11 1.53
CA SER A 149 2.25 -13.18 2.15
C SER A 149 3.57 -12.69 2.74
N LYS A 150 3.86 -13.13 3.97
CA LYS A 150 5.18 -12.96 4.59
C LYS A 150 6.25 -13.78 3.88
N THR A 151 5.88 -14.97 3.40
CA THR A 151 6.80 -15.86 2.69
C THR A 151 7.25 -15.25 1.36
N SER A 152 6.31 -14.64 0.63
CA SER A 152 6.65 -13.85 -0.56
C SER A 152 7.56 -12.69 -0.17
N GLY A 153 7.18 -11.90 0.84
CA GLY A 153 7.99 -10.76 1.28
C GLY A 153 9.41 -11.10 1.74
N ARG A 154 9.66 -12.29 2.32
CA ARG A 154 11.03 -12.77 2.61
C ARG A 154 11.90 -12.88 1.37
N SER A 155 11.33 -13.24 0.22
CA SER A 155 12.04 -13.28 -1.06
C SER A 155 12.39 -11.89 -1.59
N PHE A 156 11.81 -10.82 -1.04
CA PHE A 156 12.09 -9.42 -1.40
C PHE A 156 13.09 -8.73 -0.47
N LEU A 157 13.68 -9.46 0.47
CA LEU A 157 14.66 -8.93 1.41
C LEU A 157 16.03 -9.51 1.10
N SER A 158 17.02 -8.63 0.95
CA SER A 158 18.42 -9.06 0.89
C SER A 158 18.82 -9.73 2.21
N ARG A 159 19.92 -10.52 2.19
CA ARG A 159 20.42 -11.20 3.41
C ARG A 159 20.62 -10.22 4.59
N ARG A 160 21.13 -9.02 4.30
CA ARG A 160 21.30 -7.93 5.29
C ARG A 160 19.98 -7.50 5.95
N CYS A 161 18.87 -7.67 5.26
CA CYS A 161 17.53 -7.24 5.70
C CYS A 161 16.60 -8.41 6.09
N ALA A 162 17.11 -9.64 6.16
CA ALA A 162 16.29 -10.84 6.35
C ALA A 162 15.47 -10.89 7.66
N GLY A 163 15.86 -10.09 8.66
CA GLY A 163 15.13 -9.94 9.92
C GLY A 163 13.90 -9.03 9.84
N ASP A 164 13.74 -8.28 8.74
CA ASP A 164 12.57 -7.44 8.56
C ASP A 164 11.33 -8.27 8.23
N LEU A 165 10.16 -7.74 8.59
CA LEU A 165 8.89 -8.32 8.21
C LEU A 165 8.26 -7.48 7.11
N LEU A 166 8.14 -8.10 5.94
CA LEU A 166 7.52 -7.54 4.75
C LEU A 166 6.41 -8.48 4.30
N TYR A 167 5.24 -7.92 4.02
CA TYR A 167 4.17 -8.59 3.29
C TYR A 167 4.19 -8.12 1.85
N VAL A 168 4.14 -9.05 0.89
CA VAL A 168 4.03 -8.75 -0.54
C VAL A 168 2.81 -9.44 -1.11
N SER A 169 2.09 -8.76 -2.01
CA SER A 169 0.97 -9.32 -2.74
C SER A 169 1.42 -10.21 -3.88
N ASP A 170 0.56 -11.13 -4.31
CA ASP A 170 0.68 -11.66 -5.66
C ASP A 170 0.58 -10.50 -6.67
N PRO A 171 1.35 -10.53 -7.78
CA PRO A 171 1.30 -9.48 -8.78
C PRO A 171 -0.04 -9.52 -9.52
N CYS A 172 -0.54 -8.36 -9.94
CA CYS A 172 -1.54 -8.31 -11.00
C CYS A 172 -0.82 -8.44 -12.34
N GLU A 173 -1.27 -9.35 -13.20
CA GLU A 173 -0.71 -9.56 -14.53
C GLU A 173 -1.44 -8.69 -15.56
N HIS A 174 -0.67 -8.04 -16.43
CA HIS A 174 -1.16 -7.08 -17.38
C HIS A 174 -0.58 -7.34 -18.76
N ALA A 175 -1.44 -7.71 -19.71
CA ALA A 175 -1.09 -7.74 -21.12
C ALA A 175 -0.76 -6.34 -21.62
N VAL A 176 0.37 -6.21 -22.30
CA VAL A 176 0.83 -4.94 -22.90
C VAL A 176 0.79 -5.10 -24.42
N ALA A 177 0.05 -4.20 -25.08
CA ALA A 177 -0.09 -4.25 -26.54
C ALA A 177 1.28 -4.13 -27.22
N GLY A 178 1.61 -5.11 -28.06
CA GLY A 178 2.87 -5.16 -28.80
C GLY A 178 4.07 -5.73 -28.02
N ALA A 179 3.90 -6.11 -26.76
CA ALA A 179 4.92 -6.82 -26.00
C ALA A 179 4.71 -8.34 -26.10
N ASN A 180 5.81 -9.09 -26.04
CA ASN A 180 5.75 -10.55 -25.95
C ASN A 180 5.38 -11.01 -24.53
N ASP A 181 5.76 -10.24 -23.51
CA ASP A 181 5.63 -10.62 -22.11
C ASP A 181 4.62 -9.73 -21.39
N ASP A 182 3.96 -10.29 -20.39
CA ASP A 182 3.05 -9.56 -19.51
C ASP A 182 3.82 -8.81 -18.44
N VAL A 183 3.23 -7.72 -17.95
CA VAL A 183 3.80 -6.94 -16.85
C VAL A 183 3.08 -7.26 -15.55
N GLY A 184 3.84 -7.71 -14.56
CA GLY A 184 3.38 -7.93 -13.19
C GLY A 184 3.49 -6.67 -12.36
N ALA A 185 2.40 -6.21 -11.75
CA ALA A 185 2.39 -5.09 -10.81
C ALA A 185 2.13 -5.58 -9.38
N TYR A 186 3.09 -5.37 -8.48
CA TYR A 186 3.06 -5.89 -7.10
C TYR A 186 3.16 -4.78 -6.06
N ARG A 187 2.76 -5.11 -4.83
CA ARG A 187 2.71 -4.15 -3.72
C ARG A 187 2.92 -4.85 -2.39
N GLY A 188 3.31 -4.09 -1.39
CA GLY A 188 3.66 -4.66 -0.10
C GLY A 188 3.76 -3.64 1.02
N VAL A 189 3.84 -4.13 2.24
CA VAL A 189 3.93 -3.29 3.43
C VAL A 189 4.89 -3.90 4.44
N PHE A 190 5.83 -3.09 4.90
CA PHE A 190 6.73 -3.42 6.00
C PHE A 190 6.01 -3.25 7.33
N ARG A 191 6.27 -4.18 8.25
CA ARG A 191 6.02 -3.93 9.67
C ARG A 191 7.15 -3.07 10.22
N GLY A 192 6.80 -1.91 10.78
CA GLY A 192 7.76 -1.09 11.52
C GLY A 192 8.94 -0.58 10.69
N PHE A 193 8.73 -0.19 9.42
CA PHE A 193 9.79 0.23 8.50
C PHE A 193 10.79 1.24 9.08
N MET A 194 10.33 2.16 9.92
CA MET A 194 11.19 3.17 10.56
C MET A 194 12.33 2.56 11.41
N ARG A 195 12.14 1.33 11.92
CA ARG A 195 13.12 0.56 12.70
C ARG A 195 13.65 -0.66 11.94
N SER A 196 13.37 -0.77 10.65
CA SER A 196 13.80 -1.90 9.82
C SER A 196 15.28 -1.82 9.46
N ARG A 197 15.90 -2.97 9.26
CA ARG A 197 17.27 -3.08 8.72
C ARG A 197 17.32 -2.54 7.30
N THR A 198 16.26 -2.73 6.51
CA THR A 198 16.11 -2.16 5.16
C THR A 198 16.28 -0.65 5.17
N ARG A 199 15.58 0.05 6.07
CA ARG A 199 15.74 1.51 6.21
C ARG A 199 17.14 1.88 6.69
N ALA A 200 17.71 1.14 7.64
CA ALA A 200 19.07 1.36 8.12
C ALA A 200 20.09 1.25 6.97
N CYS A 201 19.97 0.23 6.11
CA CYS A 201 20.78 0.08 4.90
C CYS A 201 20.60 1.28 3.97
N LEU A 202 19.37 1.65 3.59
CA LEU A 202 19.13 2.77 2.66
C LEU A 202 19.75 4.09 3.16
N VAL A 203 19.61 4.37 4.45
CA VAL A 203 20.18 5.57 5.08
C VAL A 203 21.71 5.47 5.17
N GLY A 204 22.24 4.32 5.57
CA GLY A 204 23.69 4.08 5.68
C GLY A 204 24.42 4.21 4.34
N HIS A 205 23.82 3.70 3.26
CA HIS A 205 24.33 3.84 1.88
C HIS A 205 24.10 5.24 1.30
N ARG A 206 23.49 6.17 2.06
CA ARG A 206 23.09 7.51 1.59
C ARG A 206 22.30 7.47 0.28
N THR A 207 21.44 6.45 0.13
CA THR A 207 20.65 6.25 -1.08
C THR A 207 19.71 7.46 -1.26
N ALA A 208 19.81 8.11 -2.42
CA ALA A 208 18.93 9.23 -2.74
C ALA A 208 17.46 8.76 -2.87
N LEU A 209 16.53 9.61 -2.45
CA LEU A 209 15.12 9.41 -2.74
C LEU A 209 14.85 9.76 -4.21
N GLU A 210 14.00 8.98 -4.86
CA GLU A 210 13.61 9.20 -6.25
C GLU A 210 12.86 10.53 -6.40
N PRO A 211 13.36 11.45 -7.24
CA PRO A 211 12.78 12.80 -7.33
C PRO A 211 11.41 12.80 -8.01
N ARG A 212 11.20 11.88 -8.97
CA ARG A 212 10.01 11.84 -9.83
C ARG A 212 8.99 10.78 -9.44
N VAL A 213 9.35 9.86 -8.54
CA VAL A 213 8.48 8.76 -8.13
C VAL A 213 7.91 9.04 -6.75
N ARG A 214 6.61 8.83 -6.59
CA ARG A 214 5.91 8.93 -5.30
C ARG A 214 5.16 7.64 -5.04
N CYS A 215 5.02 7.31 -3.76
CA CYS A 215 4.24 6.16 -3.35
C CYS A 215 2.79 6.31 -3.85
N PRO A 216 2.27 5.37 -4.65
CA PRO A 216 0.91 5.47 -5.17
C PRO A 216 -0.15 5.35 -4.06
N TYR A 217 0.22 4.86 -2.87
CA TYR A 217 -0.70 4.61 -1.76
C TYR A 217 -0.81 5.78 -0.80
N CYS A 218 0.31 6.39 -0.38
CA CYS A 218 0.33 7.50 0.58
C CYS A 218 0.93 8.81 0.05
N GLY A 219 1.45 8.86 -1.18
CA GLY A 219 2.08 10.06 -1.76
C GLY A 219 3.48 10.39 -1.24
N ALA A 220 4.02 9.61 -0.31
CA ALA A 220 5.35 9.85 0.24
C ALA A 220 6.48 9.62 -0.79
N ARG A 221 7.65 10.23 -0.52
CA ARG A 221 8.89 9.97 -1.28
C ARG A 221 9.32 8.51 -1.15
N VAL A 222 10.00 8.00 -2.18
CA VAL A 222 10.45 6.60 -2.26
C VAL A 222 11.93 6.49 -2.52
N TRP A 223 12.53 5.38 -2.08
CA TRP A 223 13.81 4.90 -2.58
C TRP A 223 13.59 3.86 -3.66
N SER A 224 14.49 3.80 -4.64
CA SER A 224 14.63 2.64 -5.51
C SER A 224 15.50 1.59 -4.83
N MET A 225 14.90 0.46 -4.50
CA MET A 225 15.59 -0.70 -3.92
C MET A 225 16.51 -1.36 -4.95
N THR A 226 16.13 -1.32 -6.23
CA THR A 226 16.97 -1.79 -7.33
C THR A 226 18.23 -0.93 -7.44
N ALA A 227 18.10 0.40 -7.48
CA ALA A 227 19.25 1.31 -7.55
C ALA A 227 20.13 1.26 -6.28
N ALA A 228 19.54 0.91 -5.13
CA ALA A 228 20.27 0.72 -3.88
C ALA A 228 21.01 -0.63 -3.77
N GLY A 229 20.90 -1.53 -4.76
CA GLY A 229 21.46 -2.88 -4.67
C GLY A 229 20.82 -3.73 -3.57
N LEU A 230 19.55 -3.47 -3.24
CA LEU A 230 18.80 -4.17 -2.19
C LEU A 230 17.66 -5.05 -2.75
N ALA A 231 17.51 -5.13 -4.07
CA ALA A 231 16.61 -6.07 -4.74
C ALA A 231 17.33 -7.41 -4.97
N PRO A 232 17.04 -8.48 -4.20
CA PRO A 232 17.71 -9.77 -4.40
C PRO A 232 17.13 -10.50 -5.63
N ARG A 233 17.94 -11.34 -6.31
CA ARG A 233 17.47 -12.21 -7.42
C ARG A 233 16.29 -13.11 -7.02
N SER A 234 16.18 -13.46 -5.73
CA SER A 234 15.04 -14.21 -5.20
C SER A 234 13.70 -13.49 -5.36
N ALA A 235 13.68 -12.15 -5.50
CA ALA A 235 12.47 -11.38 -5.76
C ALA A 235 11.94 -11.66 -7.18
N SER A 236 12.81 -11.57 -8.20
CA SER A 236 12.45 -11.86 -9.60
C SER A 236 12.03 -13.32 -9.75
N ARG A 237 12.77 -14.27 -9.15
CA ARG A 237 12.37 -15.70 -9.12
C ARG A 237 11.01 -15.93 -8.45
N ARG A 238 10.72 -15.23 -7.34
CA ARG A 238 9.43 -15.33 -6.65
C ARG A 238 8.27 -14.85 -7.51
N LEU A 239 8.51 -13.85 -8.36
CA LEU A 239 7.51 -13.28 -9.27
C LEU A 239 7.42 -14.03 -10.60
N GLY A 240 8.34 -14.93 -10.92
CA GLY A 240 8.46 -15.49 -12.27
C GLY A 240 8.88 -14.42 -13.29
N ALA A 241 9.68 -13.44 -12.89
CA ALA A 241 10.10 -12.32 -13.72
C ALA A 241 11.55 -12.47 -14.20
N HIS A 242 11.86 -11.82 -15.31
CA HIS A 242 13.25 -11.66 -15.78
C HIS A 242 14.07 -10.88 -14.74
N GLU A 243 15.29 -11.34 -14.44
CA GLU A 243 16.08 -10.83 -13.30
C GLU A 243 16.33 -9.31 -13.36
N ASP A 244 16.60 -8.78 -14.56
CA ASP A 244 16.97 -7.37 -14.79
C ASP A 244 15.79 -6.45 -15.11
N ARG A 245 14.56 -6.98 -15.07
CA ARG A 245 13.35 -6.25 -15.49
C ARG A 245 12.40 -6.01 -14.33
N LEU A 246 12.94 -5.78 -13.14
CA LEU A 246 12.20 -5.57 -11.90
C LEU A 246 12.45 -4.16 -11.33
N GLU A 247 11.38 -3.39 -11.19
CA GLU A 247 11.36 -2.11 -10.49
C GLU A 247 10.83 -2.28 -9.07
N TYR A 248 11.62 -1.93 -8.07
CA TYR A 248 11.25 -2.08 -6.66
C TYR A 248 11.45 -0.78 -5.92
N PHE A 249 10.35 -0.18 -5.43
CA PHE A 249 10.38 1.04 -4.63
C PHE A 249 9.82 0.81 -3.22
N VAL A 250 10.41 1.50 -2.25
CA VAL A 250 9.87 1.59 -0.87
C VAL A 250 9.75 3.04 -0.42
N CYS A 251 8.60 3.41 0.13
CA CYS A 251 8.37 4.77 0.62
C CYS A 251 8.83 4.96 2.07
N VAL A 252 9.00 6.21 2.49
CA VAL A 252 9.38 6.55 3.88
C VAL A 252 8.39 6.04 4.94
N SER A 253 7.17 5.69 4.53
CA SER A 253 6.15 5.08 5.40
C SER A 253 6.19 3.54 5.41
N GLY A 254 7.06 2.90 4.62
CA GLY A 254 7.17 1.44 4.55
C GLY A 254 6.22 0.75 3.57
N HIS A 255 5.62 1.48 2.63
CA HIS A 255 4.89 0.86 1.52
C HIS A 255 5.86 0.50 0.40
N LEU A 256 5.71 -0.71 -0.11
CA LEU A 256 6.39 -1.24 -1.26
C LEU A 256 5.45 -1.19 -2.47
N HIS A 257 5.98 -0.76 -3.61
CA HIS A 257 5.34 -0.96 -4.91
C HIS A 257 6.40 -1.26 -5.96
N GLY A 258 6.00 -1.93 -7.02
CA GLY A 258 6.92 -2.26 -8.09
C GLY A 258 6.22 -2.85 -9.30
N SER A 259 7.00 -2.99 -10.36
CA SER A 259 6.59 -3.63 -11.60
C SER A 259 7.67 -4.60 -12.06
N CYS A 260 7.30 -5.62 -12.81
CA CYS A 260 8.23 -6.57 -13.39
C CYS A 260 7.73 -7.10 -14.73
N TRP A 261 8.64 -7.54 -15.60
CA TRP A 261 8.27 -8.27 -16.81
C TRP A 261 8.30 -9.77 -16.52
N LEU A 262 7.14 -10.42 -16.68
CA LEU A 262 6.94 -11.83 -16.36
C LEU A 262 7.49 -12.70 -17.49
N ALA A 263 8.30 -13.70 -17.14
CA ALA A 263 8.78 -14.68 -18.09
C ALA A 263 7.62 -15.60 -18.50
N ARG A 264 7.55 -15.98 -19.78
CA ARG A 264 6.58 -16.96 -20.25
C ARG A 264 6.90 -18.32 -19.63
N LEU A 265 5.89 -19.02 -19.14
CA LEU A 265 6.03 -20.36 -18.56
C LEU A 265 6.60 -21.40 -19.54
N SER A 266 6.65 -21.09 -20.84
CA SER A 266 7.19 -21.95 -21.89
C SER A 266 8.68 -21.76 -22.17
N ASP A 267 9.32 -20.73 -21.62
CA ASP A 267 10.73 -20.42 -21.90
C ASP A 267 11.71 -21.17 -20.96
N SER A 268 11.21 -22.09 -20.12
CA SER A 268 12.03 -22.84 -19.15
C SER A 268 12.70 -24.11 -19.69
N GLU A 269 12.57 -24.41 -20.99
CA GLU A 269 13.23 -25.57 -21.63
C GLU A 269 14.61 -25.15 -22.22
N GLY A 270 15.60 -24.88 -21.36
CA GLY A 270 16.95 -24.50 -21.83
C GLY A 270 18.09 -24.36 -20.81
N GLY A 271 17.82 -24.48 -19.50
CA GLY A 271 18.85 -24.39 -18.46
C GLY A 271 19.49 -25.75 -18.17
N GLY A 272 20.61 -26.07 -18.82
CA GLY A 272 21.43 -27.24 -18.50
C GLY A 272 21.91 -27.26 -17.03
N PRO A 273 22.30 -28.44 -16.49
CA PRO A 273 22.75 -28.56 -15.11
C PRO A 273 24.15 -27.91 -14.97
N GLY A 274 24.19 -26.65 -14.57
CA GLY A 274 25.46 -25.92 -14.43
C GLY A 274 25.37 -24.81 -13.38
N GLY A 275 26.01 -25.02 -12.24
CA GLY A 275 26.47 -23.93 -11.37
C GLY A 275 25.54 -23.54 -10.21
N ALA A 276 25.20 -24.48 -9.33
CA ALA A 276 24.94 -24.12 -7.94
C ALA A 276 26.26 -23.70 -7.28
N SER A 277 26.65 -22.44 -7.45
CA SER A 277 27.64 -21.77 -6.59
C SER A 277 26.94 -20.58 -5.96
N ASP A 278 26.47 -20.77 -4.73
CA ASP A 278 26.11 -19.69 -3.80
C ASP A 278 27.41 -18.98 -3.37
N ASP A 279 28.08 -18.29 -4.30
CA ASP A 279 29.27 -17.48 -4.02
C ASP A 279 28.96 -16.02 -4.40
N ASP A 280 28.26 -15.33 -3.50
CA ASP A 280 28.33 -13.86 -3.43
C ASP A 280 29.41 -13.53 -2.38
N ASP A 281 30.66 -13.56 -2.83
CA ASP A 281 31.79 -12.91 -2.17
C ASP A 281 31.59 -11.39 -2.27
N ASP A 282 31.31 -10.72 -1.15
CA ASP A 282 31.80 -9.35 -0.93
C ASP A 282 31.82 -8.97 0.57
N ALA A 283 33.06 -8.96 1.08
CA ALA A 283 33.62 -8.12 2.14
C ALA A 283 33.02 -8.16 3.57
N SER A 284 33.74 -8.91 4.42
CA SER A 284 34.03 -8.71 5.84
C SER A 284 33.64 -7.37 6.50
N ALA A 285 32.86 -7.45 7.59
CA ALA A 285 33.04 -6.60 8.75
C ALA A 285 32.61 -7.35 10.01
N ALA A 286 33.61 -7.75 10.79
CA ALA A 286 33.46 -8.35 12.10
C ALA A 286 32.82 -7.36 13.08
N ALA A 287 31.88 -7.85 13.89
CA ALA A 287 31.56 -7.30 15.20
C ALA A 287 30.98 -8.43 16.05
N SER A 288 31.88 -9.08 16.78
CA SER A 288 31.61 -9.79 18.02
C SER A 288 30.85 -8.88 18.99
N GLU A 289 29.84 -9.39 19.67
CA GLU A 289 29.55 -9.06 21.05
C GLU A 289 28.58 -10.11 21.61
N GLU A 290 29.14 -10.93 22.48
CA GLU A 290 28.49 -11.79 23.46
C GLU A 290 27.73 -10.90 24.44
N ASP A 291 26.52 -11.30 24.87
CA ASP A 291 26.13 -11.19 26.28
C ASP A 291 24.77 -11.90 26.52
N ASP A 292 24.92 -12.99 27.26
CA ASP A 292 24.12 -13.44 28.40
C ASP A 292 22.86 -12.63 28.78
N ALA A 293 21.73 -13.34 28.94
CA ALA A 293 20.97 -13.29 30.19
C ALA A 293 19.72 -14.19 30.10
N SER A 294 19.82 -15.28 30.83
CA SER A 294 18.75 -16.11 31.39
C SER A 294 17.69 -15.28 32.14
N LEU A 295 16.41 -15.48 31.79
CA LEU A 295 15.22 -15.68 32.65
C LEU A 295 13.94 -15.68 31.79
#